data_AF-A0A8C5CUT8-F1
#
_entry.id   AF-A0A8C5CUT8-F1
#
_cell.length_a   1.000
_cell.length_b   1.000
_cell.length_c   1.000
_cell.angle_alpha   90.00
_cell.angle_beta   90.00
_cell.angle_gamma   90.00
#
_symmetry.space_group_name_H-M   'P 1'
#
loop_
_entity.id
_entity.type
_entity.pdbx_description
1 polymer ?
#
loop_
_entity_poly.entity_id
_entity_poly.type
_entity_poly.pdbx_seq_one_letter_code
_entity_poly.pdbx_strand_id
1 'polypeptide(L)'
;MLIKNIDLSDGLVNGVFGTVCKITFQGNVQFPKTILVNFDNDKIGRKLRSRSLCLEPQFQQATPIDAVEDKAMTGGSRRQFPLRLAWACTIHKVQGLTLERAVVSLKDIFAAGQAYVALSRVTCEENLSIQHYTAKAFYSKRDIDIALQKMEPFIATPPAEITSTLKICLHNIQGLCQHMEDLKHDQRILSADIICVTETWLEQSTSVSSIEMLGWTFNHKLRSQSYHNMTQFQDLVNKRHGGVGYYHKDHITCNIIHMPCSDLEAIMFNVQPLNYNYIVLYKPPSYQLALFKHNLALVMQHFNQLSGGKVIMGDFNDNALVSKSTENFMRQQGYTQIVSLPTTENDTTIDHVYIRDINPTDIRVRILSTYYSDHECLCLDFLL
;
A
#
# COMPACT_ATOMS: atom_id res chain seq x y z
N MET A 1 8.98 -25.37 19.40
CA MET A 1 8.66 -25.04 17.98
C MET A 1 7.88 -26.18 17.35
N LEU A 2 6.84 -25.86 16.58
CA LEU A 2 6.08 -26.84 15.79
C LEU A 2 6.87 -27.22 14.52
N ILE A 3 6.90 -28.51 14.17
CA ILE A 3 7.70 -29.02 13.02
C ILE A 3 6.85 -29.49 11.83
N LYS A 4 5.51 -29.46 11.95
CA LYS A 4 4.56 -29.90 10.94
C LYS A 4 3.33 -29.00 10.97
N ASN A 5 2.69 -28.80 9.82
CA ASN A 5 1.39 -28.13 9.77
C ASN A 5 0.33 -29.04 10.39
N ILE A 6 -0.43 -28.52 11.35
CA ILE A 6 -1.57 -29.21 11.96
C ILE A 6 -2.87 -28.62 11.42
N ASP A 7 -3.04 -27.30 11.51
CA ASP A 7 -4.21 -26.58 11.01
C ASP A 7 -3.80 -25.18 10.54
N LEU A 8 -3.74 -25.00 9.22
CA LEU A 8 -3.39 -23.72 8.58
C LEU A 8 -4.41 -22.62 8.94
N SER A 9 -5.69 -22.98 9.08
CA SER A 9 -6.78 -22.03 9.33
C SER A 9 -6.80 -21.52 10.77
N ASP A 10 -6.08 -22.18 11.68
CA ASP A 10 -5.92 -21.84 13.09
C ASP A 10 -4.47 -21.40 13.41
N GLY A 11 -3.64 -21.18 12.38
CA GLY A 11 -2.26 -20.72 12.53
C GLY A 11 -1.29 -21.76 13.09
N LEU A 12 -1.69 -23.02 13.25
CA LEU A 12 -0.84 -24.12 13.73
C LEU A 12 0.03 -24.66 12.58
N VAL A 13 1.04 -23.88 12.21
CA VAL A 13 1.92 -24.12 11.06
C VAL A 13 3.36 -24.43 11.47
N ASN A 14 4.10 -25.09 10.60
CA ASN A 14 5.52 -25.39 10.82
C ASN A 14 6.32 -24.10 11.07
N GLY A 15 7.14 -24.10 12.13
CA GLY A 15 7.98 -22.97 12.51
C GLY A 15 7.41 -22.09 13.61
N VAL A 16 6.15 -22.26 14.03
CA VAL A 16 5.61 -21.46 15.15
C VAL A 16 6.25 -21.85 16.48
N PHE A 17 6.53 -20.84 17.31
CA PHE A 17 7.18 -20.98 18.60
C PHE A 17 6.18 -20.86 19.76
N GLY A 18 6.55 -21.51 20.85
CA GLY A 18 5.75 -21.59 22.04
C GLY A 18 6.48 -22.33 23.15
N THR A 19 6.01 -22.10 24.36
CA THR A 19 6.53 -22.70 25.59
C THR A 19 5.68 -23.90 25.99
N VAL A 20 6.32 -25.03 26.26
CA VAL A 20 5.63 -26.21 26.80
C VAL A 20 5.26 -25.95 28.25
N CYS A 21 3.96 -25.98 28.55
CA CYS A 21 3.43 -25.68 29.88
C CYS A 21 3.17 -26.94 30.72
N LYS A 22 2.67 -28.00 30.08
CA LYS A 22 2.33 -29.26 30.76
C LYS A 22 2.39 -30.43 29.80
N ILE A 23 2.81 -31.59 30.30
CA ILE A 23 2.75 -32.86 29.59
C ILE A 23 1.75 -33.74 30.34
N THR A 24 0.70 -34.19 29.65
CA THR A 24 -0.33 -35.04 30.26
C THR A 24 -0.12 -36.49 29.85
N PHE A 25 -0.31 -37.39 30.80
CA PHE A 25 -0.22 -38.84 30.61
C PHE A 25 -1.59 -39.45 30.87
N GLN A 26 -1.87 -40.58 30.20
CA GLN A 26 -3.09 -41.36 30.43
C GLN A 26 -2.71 -42.72 31.00
N GLY A 27 -3.05 -42.98 32.25
CA GLY A 27 -2.68 -44.22 32.96
C GLY A 27 -1.18 -44.36 33.21
N ASN A 28 -0.71 -45.59 33.44
CA ASN A 28 0.70 -45.93 33.72
C ASN A 28 1.54 -46.11 32.44
N VAL A 29 1.32 -45.27 31.42
CA VAL A 29 2.02 -45.36 30.13
C VAL A 29 3.17 -44.34 30.08
N GLN A 30 4.37 -44.78 29.67
CA GLN A 30 5.53 -43.89 29.50
C GLN A 30 5.37 -42.86 28.36
N PHE A 31 4.44 -43.07 27.44
CA PHE A 31 4.21 -42.18 26.30
C PHE A 31 3.14 -41.12 26.64
N PRO A 32 3.45 -39.81 26.52
CA PRO A 32 2.48 -38.75 26.79
C PRO A 32 1.24 -38.83 25.90
N LYS A 33 0.09 -38.44 26.44
CA LYS A 33 -1.15 -38.29 25.66
C LYS A 33 -1.12 -36.98 24.88
N THR A 34 -0.93 -35.87 25.58
CA THR A 34 -1.05 -34.51 25.04
C THR A 34 0.01 -33.61 25.66
N ILE A 35 0.55 -32.68 24.87
CA ILE A 35 1.44 -31.63 25.34
C ILE A 35 0.71 -30.29 25.23
N LEU A 36 0.60 -29.56 26.33
CA LEU A 36 0.04 -28.22 26.35
C LEU A 36 1.15 -27.21 26.02
N VAL A 37 0.93 -26.40 24.98
CA VAL A 37 1.89 -25.40 24.51
C VAL A 37 1.23 -24.02 24.54
N ASN A 38 1.85 -23.07 25.22
CA ASN A 38 1.49 -21.66 25.08
C ASN A 38 2.28 -21.07 23.90
N PHE A 39 1.62 -20.79 22.78
CA PHE A 39 2.28 -20.22 21.61
C PHE A 39 2.55 -18.74 21.81
N ASP A 40 3.65 -18.22 21.25
CA ASP A 40 4.08 -16.83 21.46
C ASP A 40 3.07 -15.82 20.89
N ASN A 41 2.21 -16.25 19.95
CA ASN A 41 1.08 -15.47 19.47
C ASN A 41 -0.24 -16.11 19.92
N ASP A 42 -0.98 -15.39 20.76
CA ASP A 42 -2.26 -15.83 21.34
C ASP A 42 -3.34 -16.17 20.30
N LYS A 43 -3.22 -15.70 19.06
CA LYS A 43 -4.18 -16.04 18.00
C LYS A 43 -4.01 -17.49 17.50
N ILE A 44 -2.81 -18.07 17.63
CA ILE A 44 -2.48 -19.41 17.14
C ILE A 44 -3.16 -20.47 17.99
N GLY A 45 -3.86 -21.42 17.37
CA GLY A 45 -4.51 -22.54 18.05
C GLY A 45 -5.79 -22.16 18.79
N ARG A 46 -6.36 -20.97 18.53
CA ARG A 46 -7.53 -20.44 19.24
C ARG A 46 -8.76 -21.32 19.05
N LYS A 47 -9.00 -21.82 17.83
CA LYS A 47 -10.13 -22.73 17.56
C LYS A 47 -9.91 -24.04 18.31
N LEU A 48 -8.70 -24.59 18.28
CA LEU A 48 -8.37 -25.84 18.96
C LEU A 48 -8.54 -25.71 20.49
N ARG A 49 -8.12 -24.59 21.08
CA ARG A 49 -8.37 -24.26 22.50
C ARG A 49 -9.85 -24.18 22.82
N SER A 50 -10.64 -23.47 22.01
CA SER A 50 -12.09 -23.30 22.28
C SER A 50 -12.87 -24.62 22.28
N ARG A 51 -12.39 -25.62 21.54
CA ARG A 51 -12.99 -26.97 21.51
C ARG A 51 -12.55 -27.84 22.69
N SER A 52 -11.51 -27.44 23.41
CA SER A 52 -10.91 -28.20 24.51
C SER A 52 -11.52 -27.75 25.84
N LEU A 53 -12.73 -28.25 26.13
CA LEU A 53 -13.60 -27.82 27.25
C LEU A 53 -13.09 -28.08 28.68
N CYS A 54 -11.88 -28.61 28.88
CA CYS A 54 -11.44 -29.14 30.18
C CYS A 54 -9.98 -28.87 30.52
N LEU A 55 -9.44 -27.70 30.17
CA LEU A 55 -8.14 -27.28 30.66
C LEU A 55 -8.27 -26.65 32.06
N GLU A 56 -7.37 -27.02 32.97
CA GLU A 56 -7.26 -26.40 34.31
C GLU A 56 -7.15 -24.87 34.17
N PRO A 57 -7.64 -24.07 35.14
CA PRO A 57 -7.69 -22.61 35.03
C PRO A 57 -6.34 -21.96 34.65
N GLN A 58 -5.24 -22.54 35.13
CA GLN A 58 -3.88 -22.07 34.84
C GLN A 58 -3.37 -22.32 33.41
N PHE A 59 -4.08 -23.13 32.60
CA PHE A 59 -3.68 -23.49 31.23
C PHE A 59 -4.71 -23.07 30.17
N GLN A 60 -5.62 -22.14 30.46
CA GLN A 60 -6.65 -21.69 29.52
C GLN A 60 -6.09 -21.13 28.20
N GLN A 61 -4.88 -20.57 28.24
CA GLN A 61 -4.20 -20.05 27.05
C GLN A 61 -3.36 -21.11 26.32
N ALA A 62 -3.17 -22.31 26.90
CA ALA A 62 -2.35 -23.34 26.30
C ALA A 62 -3.16 -24.15 25.26
N THR A 63 -2.55 -24.38 24.11
CA THR A 63 -3.11 -25.20 23.04
C THR A 63 -2.67 -26.66 23.22
N PRO A 64 -3.60 -27.63 23.26
CA PRO A 64 -3.25 -29.04 23.33
C PRO A 64 -2.72 -29.55 22.00
N ILE A 65 -1.54 -30.17 22.02
CA ILE A 65 -0.90 -30.80 20.87
C ILE A 65 -0.78 -32.29 21.13
N ASP A 66 -1.41 -33.08 20.27
CA ASP A 66 -1.40 -34.53 20.35
C ASP A 66 -0.30 -35.15 19.46
N ALA A 67 0.05 -36.40 19.76
CA ALA A 67 0.97 -37.16 18.93
C ALA A 67 0.32 -37.53 17.59
N VAL A 68 1.08 -37.37 16.52
CA VAL A 68 0.71 -37.75 15.15
C VAL A 68 1.35 -39.10 14.83
N GLU A 69 0.63 -39.94 14.10
CA GLU A 69 1.14 -41.21 13.58
C GLU A 69 1.36 -41.10 12.06
N ASP A 70 2.62 -41.25 11.65
CA ASP A 70 3.01 -41.25 10.24
C ASP A 70 3.31 -42.71 9.81
N LYS A 71 2.71 -43.17 8.70
CA LYS A 71 2.99 -44.50 8.12
C LYS A 71 4.13 -44.41 7.11
N ALA A 72 5.12 -45.30 7.23
CA ALA A 72 6.21 -45.39 6.27
C ALA A 72 5.79 -46.16 5.01
N MET A 73 6.30 -45.75 3.84
CA MET A 73 5.99 -46.41 2.56
C MET A 73 6.45 -47.88 2.51
N THR A 74 7.49 -48.23 3.27
CA THR A 74 8.08 -49.57 3.33
C THR A 74 7.47 -50.45 4.43
N GLY A 75 6.36 -50.03 5.04
CA GLY A 75 5.75 -50.68 6.20
C GLY A 75 6.28 -50.12 7.54
N GLY A 76 5.41 -50.14 8.55
CA GLY A 76 5.67 -49.57 9.89
C GLY A 76 5.00 -48.20 10.11
N SER A 77 4.77 -47.85 11.38
CA SER A 77 4.25 -46.54 11.78
C SER A 77 5.14 -45.89 12.84
N ARG A 78 5.25 -44.57 12.77
CA ARG A 78 5.99 -43.74 13.71
C ARG A 78 5.01 -42.80 14.40
N ARG A 79 4.88 -42.95 15.72
CA ARG A 79 4.09 -42.06 16.56
C ARG A 79 4.98 -41.04 17.25
N GLN A 80 4.74 -39.74 17.02
CA GLN A 80 5.55 -38.66 17.62
C GLN A 80 4.74 -37.37 17.78
N PHE A 81 5.15 -36.50 18.70
CA PHE A 81 4.62 -35.15 18.75
C PHE A 81 5.24 -34.29 17.64
N PRO A 82 4.46 -33.44 16.95
CA PRO A 82 4.97 -32.50 15.96
C PRO A 82 5.65 -31.29 16.61
N LEU A 83 6.41 -31.51 17.70
CA LEU A 83 7.11 -30.50 18.48
C LEU A 83 8.58 -30.84 18.59
N ARG A 84 9.43 -29.81 18.58
CA ARG A 84 10.85 -29.91 18.89
C ARG A 84 11.25 -28.77 19.83
N LEU A 85 12.05 -29.10 20.84
CA LEU A 85 12.73 -28.10 21.66
C LEU A 85 13.65 -27.27 20.75
N ALA A 86 13.52 -25.96 20.80
CA ALA A 86 14.18 -25.04 19.88
C ALA A 86 14.83 -23.90 20.66
N TRP A 87 15.95 -24.22 21.33
CA TRP A 87 16.78 -23.22 22.03
C TRP A 87 17.58 -22.34 21.05
N ALA A 88 17.82 -22.87 19.85
CA ALA A 88 18.35 -22.14 18.71
C ALA A 88 17.73 -22.70 17.42
N CYS A 89 17.57 -21.85 16.42
CA CYS A 89 17.10 -22.23 15.09
C CYS A 89 18.09 -21.80 14.02
N THR A 90 18.18 -22.61 12.97
CA THR A 90 18.99 -22.27 11.79
C THR A 90 18.35 -21.12 11.03
N ILE A 91 19.16 -20.27 10.38
CA ILE A 91 18.72 -19.15 9.53
C ILE A 91 17.66 -19.60 8.51
N HIS A 92 17.88 -20.73 7.84
CA HIS A 92 16.94 -21.29 6.87
C HIS A 92 15.55 -21.60 7.46
N LYS A 93 15.47 -21.96 8.74
CA LYS A 93 14.19 -22.28 9.41
C LYS A 93 13.41 -21.03 9.80
N VAL A 94 14.08 -19.89 9.94
CA VAL A 94 13.47 -18.61 10.34
C VAL A 94 13.30 -17.65 9.16
N GLN A 95 13.62 -18.05 7.92
CA GLN A 95 13.60 -17.18 6.74
C GLN A 95 12.25 -16.49 6.50
N GLY A 96 11.14 -17.13 6.85
CA GLY A 96 9.78 -16.58 6.73
C GLY A 96 9.22 -15.98 8.01
N LEU A 97 10.02 -15.86 9.07
CA LEU A 97 9.58 -15.36 10.36
C LEU A 97 9.94 -13.89 10.54
N THR A 98 9.13 -13.20 11.33
CA THR A 98 9.45 -11.90 11.92
C THR A 98 9.61 -12.13 13.42
N LEU A 99 10.75 -11.72 13.97
CA LEU A 99 11.12 -11.90 15.36
C LEU A 99 11.17 -10.55 16.06
N GLU A 100 10.66 -10.49 17.28
CA GLU A 100 10.76 -9.27 18.10
C GLU A 100 12.19 -9.02 18.55
N ARG A 101 12.90 -10.08 18.96
CA ARG A 101 14.29 -10.07 19.45
C ARG A 101 15.04 -11.31 18.95
N ALA A 102 16.32 -11.17 18.65
CA ALA A 102 17.16 -12.31 18.28
C ALA A 102 18.62 -12.14 18.69
N VAL A 103 19.25 -13.26 19.06
CA VAL A 103 20.71 -13.39 19.12
C VAL A 103 21.14 -14.17 17.88
N VAL A 104 21.85 -13.51 16.97
CA VAL A 104 22.28 -14.09 15.69
C VAL A 104 23.76 -14.43 15.75
N SER A 105 24.09 -15.70 15.58
CA SER A 105 25.48 -16.15 15.41
C SER A 105 25.86 -16.22 13.93
N LEU A 106 26.91 -15.51 13.53
CA LEU A 106 27.43 -15.48 12.16
C LEU A 106 28.59 -16.47 11.93
N LYS A 107 28.83 -17.38 12.87
CA LYS A 107 29.95 -18.34 12.82
C LYS A 107 29.91 -19.27 11.61
N ASP A 108 28.73 -19.82 11.29
CA ASP A 108 28.56 -20.90 10.32
C ASP A 108 27.76 -20.44 9.08
N ILE A 109 28.14 -19.29 8.53
CA ILE A 109 27.55 -18.77 7.28
C ILE A 109 28.28 -19.41 6.09
N PHE A 110 27.53 -20.13 5.24
CA PHE A 110 28.09 -20.90 4.12
C PHE A 110 27.39 -20.63 2.78
N ALA A 111 26.29 -19.88 2.77
CA ALA A 111 25.62 -19.47 1.55
C ALA A 111 25.40 -17.95 1.49
N ALA A 112 25.52 -17.40 0.28
CA ALA A 112 25.29 -16.00 -0.01
C ALA A 112 23.90 -15.57 0.48
N GLY A 113 23.81 -14.39 1.11
CA GLY A 113 22.57 -13.85 1.65
C GLY A 113 22.08 -14.46 2.97
N GLN A 114 22.70 -15.52 3.51
CA GLN A 114 22.27 -16.07 4.81
C GLN A 114 22.41 -15.06 5.96
N ALA A 115 23.53 -14.32 6.00
CA ALA A 115 23.71 -13.28 7.01
C ALA A 115 22.61 -12.21 6.90
N TYR A 116 22.29 -11.76 5.68
CA TYR A 116 21.19 -10.84 5.43
C TYR A 116 19.85 -11.40 5.94
N VAL A 117 19.50 -12.62 5.55
CA VAL A 117 18.26 -13.28 6.00
C VAL A 117 18.19 -13.33 7.52
N ALA A 118 19.29 -13.63 8.20
CA ALA A 118 19.33 -13.75 9.66
C ALA A 118 19.07 -12.41 10.37
N LEU A 119 19.71 -11.33 9.91
CA LEU A 119 19.59 -10.01 10.52
C LEU A 119 18.23 -9.37 10.18
N SER A 120 17.73 -9.57 8.97
CA SER A 120 16.48 -8.95 8.50
C SER A 120 15.21 -9.56 9.11
N ARG A 121 15.32 -10.54 10.03
CA ARG A 121 14.14 -11.10 10.72
C ARG A 121 13.71 -10.23 11.90
N VAL A 122 14.59 -9.38 12.43
CA VAL A 122 14.29 -8.50 13.56
C VAL A 122 13.87 -7.14 13.02
N THR A 123 12.79 -6.57 13.58
CA THR A 123 12.20 -5.32 13.10
C THR A 123 12.88 -4.07 13.66
N CYS A 124 13.70 -4.20 14.70
CA CYS A 124 14.40 -3.09 15.35
C CYS A 124 15.85 -3.49 15.66
N GLU A 125 16.80 -2.58 15.41
CA GLU A 125 18.22 -2.79 15.67
C GLU A 125 18.51 -3.02 17.16
N GLU A 126 17.84 -2.29 18.05
CA GLU A 126 18.00 -2.38 19.51
C GLU A 126 17.72 -3.80 20.05
N ASN A 127 16.95 -4.58 19.30
CA ASN A 127 16.51 -5.92 19.64
C ASN A 127 17.37 -7.03 19.02
N LEU A 128 18.45 -6.67 18.33
CA LEU A 128 19.34 -7.57 17.60
C LEU A 128 20.72 -7.64 18.27
N SER A 129 21.12 -8.81 18.75
CA SER A 129 22.48 -9.07 19.23
C SER A 129 23.23 -9.95 18.26
N ILE A 130 24.41 -9.51 17.79
CA ILE A 130 25.24 -10.28 16.87
C ILE A 130 26.39 -10.96 17.64
N GLN A 131 26.62 -12.24 17.35
CA GLN A 131 27.75 -13.01 17.84
C GLN A 131 28.61 -13.52 16.68
N HIS A 132 29.91 -13.70 16.92
CA HIS A 132 30.87 -14.20 15.93
C HIS A 132 30.88 -13.39 14.62
N TYR A 133 30.83 -12.06 14.74
CA TYR A 133 30.86 -11.18 13.59
C TYR A 133 32.11 -11.44 12.73
N THR A 134 31.90 -11.54 11.42
CA THR A 134 32.96 -11.62 10.43
C THR A 134 32.49 -10.99 9.13
N ALA A 135 33.29 -10.09 8.56
CA ALA A 135 32.95 -9.43 7.29
C ALA A 135 32.74 -10.45 6.15
N LYS A 136 33.41 -11.62 6.23
CA LYS A 136 33.28 -12.71 5.24
C LYS A 136 31.89 -13.34 5.21
N ALA A 137 31.08 -13.17 6.25
CA ALA A 137 29.70 -13.67 6.28
C ALA A 137 28.77 -12.87 5.34
N PHE A 138 29.19 -11.66 4.93
CA PHE A 138 28.42 -10.76 4.09
C PHE A 138 28.93 -10.85 2.66
N TYR A 139 28.26 -11.67 1.85
CA TYR A 139 28.56 -11.78 0.44
C TYR A 139 27.30 -12.09 -0.37
N SER A 140 27.27 -11.56 -1.59
CA SER A 140 26.27 -11.80 -2.63
C SER A 140 26.82 -12.80 -3.65
N LYS A 141 25.93 -13.36 -4.48
CA LYS A 141 26.35 -14.03 -5.71
C LYS A 141 26.71 -12.95 -6.74
N ARG A 142 27.74 -13.20 -7.55
CA ARG A 142 28.21 -12.28 -8.61
C ARG A 142 27.10 -11.83 -9.57
N ASP A 143 26.14 -12.71 -9.86
CA ASP A 143 25.02 -12.39 -10.75
C ASP A 143 24.11 -11.28 -10.18
N ILE A 144 24.01 -11.17 -8.85
CA ILE A 144 23.26 -10.10 -8.18
C ILE A 144 23.97 -8.76 -8.38
N ASP A 145 25.30 -8.72 -8.25
CA ASP A 145 26.06 -7.48 -8.44
C ASP A 145 25.96 -6.99 -9.90
N ILE A 146 26.01 -7.93 -10.86
CA ILE A 146 25.80 -7.64 -12.28
C ILE A 146 24.37 -7.12 -12.52
N ALA A 147 23.37 -7.72 -11.88
CA ALA A 147 21.99 -7.26 -11.99
C ALA A 147 21.83 -5.85 -11.42
N LEU A 148 22.36 -5.58 -10.21
CA LEU A 148 22.32 -4.26 -9.57
C LEU A 148 22.98 -3.17 -10.41
N GLN A 149 24.10 -3.47 -11.08
CA GLN A 149 24.75 -2.52 -11.99
C GLN A 149 23.97 -2.24 -13.27
N LYS A 150 23.12 -3.18 -13.70
CA LYS A 150 22.23 -3.03 -14.86
C LYS A 150 20.87 -2.43 -14.51
N MET A 151 20.54 -2.35 -13.22
CA MET A 151 19.31 -1.70 -12.79
C MET A 151 19.45 -0.21 -13.08
N GLU A 152 18.50 0.32 -13.83
CA GLU A 152 18.36 1.76 -13.99
C GLU A 152 18.23 2.41 -12.59
N PRO A 153 18.91 3.53 -12.33
CA PRO A 153 18.74 4.24 -11.07
C PRO A 153 17.25 4.54 -10.87
N PHE A 154 16.70 4.08 -9.74
CA PHE A 154 15.29 4.29 -9.39
C PHE A 154 14.91 5.79 -9.41
N ILE A 155 15.88 6.66 -9.12
CA ILE A 155 15.75 8.11 -9.26
C ILE A 155 16.66 8.55 -10.39
N ALA A 156 16.10 8.71 -11.59
CA ALA A 156 16.78 9.38 -12.69
C ALA A 156 17.12 10.82 -12.27
N THR A 157 18.34 11.28 -12.60
CA THR A 157 18.70 12.69 -12.47
C THR A 157 17.71 13.49 -13.32
N PRO A 158 16.98 14.48 -12.76
CA PRO A 158 15.96 15.18 -13.52
C PRO A 158 16.61 15.80 -14.78
N PRO A 159 16.02 15.61 -15.97
CA PRO A 159 16.51 16.27 -17.17
C PRO A 159 16.48 17.79 -16.98
N ALA A 160 17.37 18.50 -17.70
CA ALA A 160 17.52 19.95 -17.63
C ALA A 160 16.18 20.68 -17.48
N GLU A 161 16.10 21.60 -16.51
CA GLU A 161 14.87 22.34 -16.20
C GLU A 161 14.36 23.07 -17.43
N ILE A 162 13.22 22.61 -17.97
CA ILE A 162 12.46 23.43 -18.90
C ILE A 162 11.75 24.48 -18.05
N THR A 163 11.88 25.73 -18.46
CA THR A 163 11.13 26.84 -17.89
C THR A 163 9.65 26.62 -18.18
N SER A 164 8.86 26.34 -17.14
CA SER A 164 7.41 26.22 -17.17
C SER A 164 6.80 27.30 -16.32
N THR A 165 5.66 27.86 -16.72
CA THR A 165 4.94 28.87 -15.93
C THR A 165 4.15 28.29 -14.76
N LEU A 166 3.76 27.02 -14.85
CA LEU A 166 3.11 26.31 -13.75
C LEU A 166 3.47 24.82 -13.83
N LYS A 167 3.77 24.20 -12.68
CA LYS A 167 3.96 22.76 -12.56
C LYS A 167 2.90 22.16 -11.66
N ILE A 168 2.20 21.14 -12.14
CA ILE A 168 1.19 20.42 -11.35
C ILE A 168 1.50 18.94 -11.34
N CYS A 169 1.48 18.32 -10.16
CA CYS A 169 1.54 16.87 -10.01
C CYS A 169 0.14 16.30 -9.73
N LEU A 170 -0.16 15.12 -10.26
CA LEU A 170 -1.25 14.26 -9.84
C LEU A 170 -0.68 12.97 -9.30
N HIS A 171 -1.14 12.55 -8.13
CA HIS A 171 -0.70 11.29 -7.55
C HIS A 171 -1.84 10.61 -6.78
N ASN A 172 -2.17 9.38 -7.17
CA ASN A 172 -2.91 8.49 -6.29
C ASN A 172 -1.96 8.05 -5.17
N ILE A 173 -2.11 8.64 -3.98
CA ILE A 173 -1.14 8.47 -2.88
C ILE A 173 -1.43 7.24 -2.02
N GLN A 174 -2.57 6.57 -2.21
CA GLN A 174 -2.95 5.37 -1.44
C GLN A 174 -2.74 5.54 0.08
N GLY A 175 -3.20 6.64 0.66
CA GLY A 175 -3.05 6.95 2.08
C GLY A 175 -2.07 8.08 2.37
N LEU A 176 -2.59 9.32 2.37
CA LEU A 176 -1.78 10.53 2.53
C LEU A 176 -0.99 10.55 3.85
N CYS A 177 -1.60 10.19 4.97
CA CYS A 177 -0.91 10.19 6.27
C CYS A 177 0.21 9.14 6.35
N GLN A 178 0.06 8.02 5.64
CA GLN A 178 1.05 6.93 5.64
C GLN A 178 2.31 7.33 4.86
N HIS A 179 2.12 8.16 3.83
CA HIS A 179 3.15 8.55 2.87
C HIS A 179 3.55 10.02 2.97
N MET A 180 3.21 10.68 4.08
CA MET A 180 3.50 12.09 4.29
C MET A 180 5.01 12.38 4.30
N GLU A 181 5.78 11.53 4.99
CA GLU A 181 7.24 11.70 5.05
C GLU A 181 7.89 11.38 3.72
N ASP A 182 7.36 10.43 2.96
CA ASP A 182 7.82 10.14 1.60
C ASP A 182 7.62 11.37 0.69
N LEU A 183 6.41 11.96 0.72
CA LEU A 183 6.06 13.16 -0.05
C LEU A 183 6.93 14.38 0.32
N LYS A 184 7.18 14.59 1.62
CA LYS A 184 8.02 15.70 2.13
C LYS A 184 9.49 15.59 1.73
N HIS A 185 9.98 14.40 1.43
CA HIS A 185 11.38 14.19 1.04
C HIS A 185 11.55 14.02 -0.49
N ASP A 186 10.47 13.87 -1.25
CA ASP A 186 10.54 13.80 -2.70
C ASP A 186 10.63 15.20 -3.35
N GLN A 187 11.86 15.67 -3.52
CA GLN A 187 12.15 16.96 -4.18
C GLN A 187 11.61 17.05 -5.62
N ARG A 188 11.37 15.92 -6.28
CA ARG A 188 10.88 15.89 -7.66
C ARG A 188 9.40 16.29 -7.67
N ILE A 189 8.61 15.79 -6.73
CA ILE A 189 7.21 16.19 -6.53
C ILE A 189 7.12 17.59 -5.94
N LEU A 190 7.96 17.93 -4.94
CA LEU A 190 7.97 19.26 -4.33
C LEU A 190 8.43 20.39 -5.27
N SER A 191 9.06 20.04 -6.41
CA SER A 191 9.34 21.00 -7.47
C SER A 191 8.07 21.55 -8.14
N ALA A 192 6.92 20.87 -7.98
CA ALA A 192 5.63 21.34 -8.46
C ALA A 192 5.13 22.56 -7.68
N ASP A 193 4.23 23.33 -8.27
CA ASP A 193 3.54 24.46 -7.64
C ASP A 193 2.26 23.99 -6.95
N ILE A 194 1.64 22.94 -7.51
CA ILE A 194 0.42 22.30 -7.01
C ILE A 194 0.59 20.78 -7.05
N ILE A 195 0.21 20.09 -5.97
CA ILE A 195 0.23 18.62 -5.89
C ILE A 195 -1.20 18.16 -5.63
N CYS A 196 -1.86 17.66 -6.68
CA CYS A 196 -3.16 17.02 -6.60
C CYS A 196 -3.02 15.57 -6.15
N VAL A 197 -3.83 15.16 -5.18
CA VAL A 197 -3.81 13.81 -4.62
C VAL A 197 -5.19 13.17 -4.66
N THR A 198 -5.24 11.90 -5.04
CA THR A 198 -6.41 11.02 -4.91
C THR A 198 -6.12 9.93 -3.89
N GLU A 199 -7.16 9.28 -3.37
CA GLU A 199 -7.03 8.25 -2.33
C GLU A 199 -6.28 8.74 -1.09
N THR A 200 -6.68 9.92 -0.61
CA THR A 200 -6.10 10.52 0.59
C THR A 200 -6.30 9.68 1.85
N TRP A 201 -7.38 8.89 1.89
CA TRP A 201 -7.85 8.04 3.00
C TRP A 201 -8.08 8.81 4.31
N LEU A 202 -8.32 10.11 4.21
CA LEU A 202 -8.58 10.95 5.37
C LEU A 202 -9.97 10.67 5.95
N GLU A 203 -10.04 10.72 7.27
CA GLU A 203 -11.26 10.67 8.06
C GLU A 203 -11.48 11.99 8.81
N GLN A 204 -12.70 12.24 9.31
CA GLN A 204 -13.01 13.45 10.09
C GLN A 204 -12.15 13.61 11.36
N SER A 205 -11.65 12.49 11.89
CA SER A 205 -10.78 12.42 13.07
C SER A 205 -9.30 12.70 12.75
N THR A 206 -8.94 12.89 11.48
CA THR A 206 -7.54 13.06 11.08
C THR A 206 -6.98 14.38 11.60
N SER A 207 -5.82 14.33 12.24
CA SER A 207 -5.15 15.52 12.76
C SER A 207 -4.61 16.37 11.62
N VAL A 208 -4.79 17.69 11.69
CA VAL A 208 -4.23 18.62 10.69
C VAL A 208 -2.70 18.51 10.66
N SER A 209 -2.07 18.33 11.82
CA SER A 209 -0.60 18.19 11.92
C SER A 209 -0.03 16.96 11.21
N SER A 210 -0.82 15.91 10.95
CA SER A 210 -0.34 14.74 10.22
C SER A 210 -0.30 14.96 8.70
N ILE A 211 -0.89 16.04 8.21
CA ILE A 211 -0.97 16.37 6.78
C ILE A 211 -0.41 17.76 6.45
N GLU A 212 0.19 18.43 7.43
CA GLU A 212 0.84 19.74 7.27
C GLU A 212 2.20 19.62 6.59
N MET A 213 2.48 20.60 5.72
CA MET A 213 3.74 20.75 5.03
C MET A 213 4.10 22.24 4.98
N LEU A 214 5.31 22.58 5.43
CA LEU A 214 5.74 23.98 5.55
C LEU A 214 5.80 24.68 4.19
N GLY A 215 5.12 25.81 4.06
CA GLY A 215 5.06 26.59 2.81
C GLY A 215 3.98 26.13 1.83
N TRP A 216 3.09 25.23 2.27
CA TRP A 216 2.00 24.68 1.48
C TRP A 216 0.68 24.76 2.21
N THR A 217 -0.37 25.05 1.44
CA THR A 217 -1.75 25.01 1.89
C THR A 217 -2.46 23.80 1.29
N PHE A 218 -3.16 23.04 2.12
CA PHE A 218 -3.88 21.82 1.71
C PHE A 218 -5.40 21.99 1.73
N ASN A 219 -6.03 21.72 0.60
CA ASN A 219 -7.48 21.72 0.45
C ASN A 219 -7.94 20.33 0.04
N HIS A 220 -9.00 19.81 0.67
CA HIS A 220 -9.44 18.44 0.43
C HIS A 220 -10.93 18.26 0.60
N LYS A 221 -11.43 17.14 0.10
CA LYS A 221 -12.81 16.68 0.28
C LYS A 221 -12.78 15.21 0.67
N LEU A 222 -13.41 14.92 1.81
CA LEU A 222 -13.53 13.55 2.31
C LEU A 222 -14.53 12.76 1.45
N ARG A 223 -14.35 11.44 1.39
CA ARG A 223 -15.34 10.54 0.78
C ARG A 223 -16.73 10.73 1.41
N SER A 224 -16.80 10.83 2.74
CA SER A 224 -18.05 10.99 3.47
C SER A 224 -18.82 12.27 3.12
N GLN A 225 -18.14 13.25 2.52
CA GLN A 225 -18.72 14.53 2.06
C GLN A 225 -19.05 14.51 0.55
N SER A 226 -18.75 13.43 -0.14
CA SER A 226 -18.84 13.36 -1.61
C SER A 226 -20.18 12.85 -2.11
N TYR A 227 -20.86 12.02 -1.33
CA TYR A 227 -22.13 11.38 -1.69
C TYR A 227 -23.26 11.85 -0.76
N HIS A 228 -24.32 12.38 -1.35
CA HIS A 228 -25.49 12.94 -0.68
C HIS A 228 -26.72 12.04 -0.87
N ASN A 229 -26.84 11.36 -2.02
CA ASN A 229 -27.92 10.41 -2.25
C ASN A 229 -27.63 9.05 -1.57
N MET A 230 -27.91 9.00 -0.27
CA MET A 230 -27.61 7.83 0.57
C MET A 230 -28.32 6.56 0.11
N THR A 231 -29.49 6.62 -0.52
CA THR A 231 -30.18 5.40 -0.97
C THR A 231 -29.47 4.71 -2.13
N GLN A 232 -28.79 5.47 -2.98
CA GLN A 232 -28.08 4.97 -4.15
C GLN A 232 -26.59 4.69 -3.88
N PHE A 233 -25.97 5.46 -2.97
CA PHE A 233 -24.52 5.44 -2.76
C PHE A 233 -24.09 4.98 -1.36
N GLN A 234 -24.99 4.40 -0.56
CA GLN A 234 -24.67 3.92 0.80
C GLN A 234 -23.41 3.04 0.83
N ASP A 235 -23.28 2.13 -0.13
CA ASP A 235 -22.14 1.22 -0.21
C ASP A 235 -20.83 1.96 -0.52
N LEU A 236 -20.87 3.00 -1.37
CA LEU A 236 -19.69 3.81 -1.65
C LEU A 236 -19.28 4.64 -0.43
N VAL A 237 -20.23 5.25 0.29
CA VAL A 237 -19.95 6.01 1.52
C VAL A 237 -19.28 5.16 2.58
N ASN A 238 -19.74 3.92 2.74
CA ASN A 238 -19.25 2.99 3.77
C ASN A 238 -17.94 2.30 3.37
N LYS A 239 -17.48 2.44 2.12
CA LYS A 239 -16.19 1.89 1.71
C LYS A 239 -15.05 2.64 2.37
N ARG A 240 -14.10 1.85 2.87
CA ARG A 240 -12.78 2.35 3.28
C ARG A 240 -12.05 2.92 2.07
N HIS A 241 -11.13 3.84 2.31
CA HIS A 241 -10.13 4.34 1.35
C HIS A 241 -10.67 5.19 0.20
N GLY A 242 -10.51 6.52 0.25
CA GLY A 242 -10.92 7.42 -0.83
C GLY A 242 -10.54 8.86 -0.56
N GLY A 243 -11.33 9.78 -1.12
CA GLY A 243 -11.14 11.21 -0.95
C GLY A 243 -10.11 11.79 -1.91
N VAL A 244 -10.18 13.11 -2.06
CA VAL A 244 -9.35 13.88 -3.00
C VAL A 244 -8.87 15.15 -2.32
N GLY A 245 -7.76 15.69 -2.78
CA GLY A 245 -7.26 16.97 -2.32
C GLY A 245 -6.19 17.53 -3.23
N TYR A 246 -5.71 18.72 -2.87
CA TYR A 246 -4.56 19.32 -3.50
C TYR A 246 -3.80 20.19 -2.51
N TYR A 247 -2.48 20.12 -2.57
CA TYR A 247 -1.56 21.09 -1.99
C TYR A 247 -1.25 22.15 -3.02
N HIS A 248 -1.07 23.39 -2.59
CA HIS A 248 -0.45 24.44 -3.41
C HIS A 248 0.55 25.22 -2.55
N LYS A 249 1.62 25.71 -3.18
CA LYS A 249 2.57 26.59 -2.50
C LYS A 249 1.87 27.89 -2.10
N ASP A 250 2.28 28.48 -0.98
CA ASP A 250 1.61 29.65 -0.41
C ASP A 250 1.62 30.90 -1.32
N HIS A 251 2.58 30.98 -2.25
CA HIS A 251 2.64 32.06 -3.23
C HIS A 251 1.76 31.83 -4.47
N ILE A 252 1.13 30.66 -4.60
CA ILE A 252 0.21 30.32 -5.68
C ILE A 252 -1.21 30.59 -5.21
N THR A 253 -1.93 31.44 -5.94
CA THR A 253 -3.32 31.77 -5.63
C THR A 253 -4.26 30.72 -6.22
N CYS A 254 -4.78 29.86 -5.35
CA CYS A 254 -5.80 28.87 -5.66
C CYS A 254 -7.14 29.25 -5.01
N ASN A 255 -8.21 29.36 -5.80
CA ASN A 255 -9.55 29.64 -5.32
C ASN A 255 -10.43 28.39 -5.46
N ILE A 256 -10.93 27.85 -4.35
CA ILE A 256 -11.90 26.74 -4.39
C ILE A 256 -13.18 27.20 -5.09
N ILE A 257 -13.66 26.39 -6.02
CA ILE A 257 -14.95 26.58 -6.69
C ILE A 257 -15.94 25.58 -6.12
N HIS A 258 -17.10 26.08 -5.70
CA HIS A 258 -18.16 25.21 -5.18
C HIS A 258 -18.76 24.37 -6.31
N MET A 259 -18.65 23.04 -6.19
CA MET A 259 -19.22 22.11 -7.16
C MET A 259 -20.73 21.93 -6.94
N PRO A 260 -21.53 21.74 -8.01
CA PRO A 260 -22.89 21.29 -7.85
C PRO A 260 -22.92 19.91 -7.17
N CYS A 261 -23.95 19.66 -6.35
CA CYS A 261 -24.16 18.36 -5.71
C CYS A 261 -24.26 17.29 -6.81
N SER A 262 -23.29 16.38 -6.84
CA SER A 262 -23.06 15.49 -7.98
C SER A 262 -22.66 14.08 -7.60
N ASP A 263 -22.66 13.71 -6.31
CA ASP A 263 -22.31 12.36 -5.87
C ASP A 263 -20.98 11.85 -6.48
N LEU A 264 -19.99 12.74 -6.53
CA LEU A 264 -18.63 12.49 -7.02
C LEU A 264 -17.60 12.83 -5.94
N GLU A 265 -16.60 11.96 -5.80
CA GLU A 265 -15.38 12.27 -5.05
C GLU A 265 -14.50 13.19 -5.90
N ALA A 266 -14.77 14.49 -5.83
CA ALA A 266 -14.11 15.50 -6.63
C ALA A 266 -13.99 16.84 -5.90
N ILE A 267 -12.92 17.58 -6.18
CA ILE A 267 -12.68 18.94 -5.73
C ILE A 267 -12.37 19.83 -6.94
N MET A 268 -12.92 21.04 -6.96
CA MET A 268 -12.78 22.00 -8.05
C MET A 268 -12.12 23.28 -7.56
N PHE A 269 -11.18 23.81 -8.33
CA PHE A 269 -10.49 25.06 -7.99
C PHE A 269 -9.99 25.78 -9.25
N ASN A 270 -9.74 27.07 -9.11
CA ASN A 270 -9.16 27.93 -10.13
C ASN A 270 -7.76 28.40 -9.71
N VAL A 271 -6.84 28.44 -10.65
CA VAL A 271 -5.46 28.89 -10.44
C VAL A 271 -5.22 30.19 -11.20
N GLN A 272 -4.74 31.20 -10.48
CA GLN A 272 -4.28 32.47 -11.05
C GLN A 272 -2.74 32.47 -11.13
N PRO A 273 -2.11 33.08 -12.15
CA PRO A 273 -2.69 34.00 -13.14
C PRO A 273 -3.13 33.36 -14.47
N LEU A 274 -2.86 32.06 -14.72
CA LEU A 274 -3.22 31.40 -16.00
C LEU A 274 -4.74 31.33 -16.26
N ASN A 275 -5.56 31.59 -15.23
CA ASN A 275 -7.01 31.48 -15.26
C ASN A 275 -7.46 30.09 -15.73
N TYR A 276 -6.81 29.05 -15.22
CA TYR A 276 -7.16 27.66 -15.51
C TYR A 276 -7.98 27.09 -14.37
N ASN A 277 -8.98 26.30 -14.72
CA ASN A 277 -9.88 25.65 -13.80
C ASN A 277 -9.58 24.16 -13.78
N TYR A 278 -9.59 23.58 -12.59
CA TYR A 278 -9.19 22.20 -12.34
C TYR A 278 -10.31 21.46 -11.62
N ILE A 279 -10.54 20.21 -12.02
CA ILE A 279 -11.26 19.22 -11.23
C ILE A 279 -10.27 18.09 -10.95
N VAL A 280 -10.05 17.79 -9.66
CA VAL A 280 -9.35 16.58 -9.22
C VAL A 280 -10.40 15.58 -8.77
N LEU A 281 -10.41 14.40 -9.38
CA LEU A 281 -11.47 13.42 -9.22
C LEU A 281 -10.92 12.03 -8.87
N TYR A 282 -11.65 11.30 -8.04
CA TYR A 282 -11.45 9.88 -7.82
C TYR A 282 -12.75 9.14 -8.17
N LYS A 283 -12.67 8.16 -9.08
CA LYS A 283 -13.79 7.25 -9.35
C LYS A 283 -13.48 5.89 -8.72
N PRO A 284 -14.17 5.48 -7.64
CA PRO A 284 -14.04 4.13 -7.12
C PRO A 284 -14.28 3.06 -8.19
N PRO A 285 -13.57 1.91 -8.16
CA PRO A 285 -13.79 0.81 -9.11
C PRO A 285 -15.23 0.30 -9.11
N SER A 286 -15.89 0.29 -7.95
CA SER A 286 -17.29 -0.12 -7.80
C SER A 286 -18.32 0.91 -8.24
N TYR A 287 -17.92 2.14 -8.58
CA TYR A 287 -18.85 3.13 -9.07
C TYR A 287 -19.27 2.74 -10.50
N GLN A 288 -20.55 2.42 -10.68
CA GLN A 288 -21.13 2.11 -11.99
C GLN A 288 -20.84 3.20 -13.03
N LEU A 289 -20.20 2.81 -14.13
CA LEU A 289 -19.69 3.75 -15.15
C LEU A 289 -20.78 4.64 -15.77
N ALA A 290 -21.97 4.11 -16.03
CA ALA A 290 -23.07 4.88 -16.62
C ALA A 290 -23.55 6.01 -15.69
N LEU A 291 -23.67 5.71 -14.40
CA LEU A 291 -24.09 6.68 -13.38
C LEU A 291 -22.99 7.71 -13.13
N PHE A 292 -21.73 7.28 -13.10
CA PHE A 292 -20.59 8.17 -13.02
C PHE A 292 -20.57 9.18 -14.17
N LYS A 293 -20.74 8.72 -15.43
CA LYS A 293 -20.80 9.60 -16.61
C LYS A 293 -21.94 10.60 -16.54
N HIS A 294 -23.12 10.16 -16.06
CA HIS A 294 -24.27 11.04 -15.87
C HIS A 294 -23.94 12.17 -14.88
N ASN A 295 -23.41 11.81 -13.71
CA ASN A 295 -23.06 12.78 -12.67
C ASN A 295 -21.90 13.69 -13.07
N LEU A 296 -20.90 13.15 -13.78
CA LEU A 296 -19.82 13.94 -14.34
C LEU A 296 -20.32 14.94 -15.40
N ALA A 297 -21.29 14.56 -16.24
CA ALA A 297 -21.90 15.48 -17.20
C ALA A 297 -22.55 16.70 -16.51
N LEU A 298 -23.24 16.49 -15.37
CA LEU A 298 -23.87 17.57 -14.60
C LEU A 298 -22.81 18.56 -14.06
N VAL A 299 -21.69 18.04 -13.53
CA VAL A 299 -20.57 18.89 -13.10
C VAL A 299 -19.96 19.64 -14.27
N MET A 300 -19.75 18.95 -15.40
CA MET A 300 -19.15 19.53 -16.60
C MET A 300 -20.01 20.66 -17.18
N GLN A 301 -21.34 20.58 -17.10
CA GLN A 301 -22.21 21.67 -17.54
C GLN A 301 -21.90 22.99 -16.81
N HIS A 302 -21.71 22.94 -15.49
CA HIS A 302 -21.30 24.11 -14.71
C HIS A 302 -19.85 24.51 -15.02
N PHE A 303 -18.93 23.55 -15.01
CA PHE A 303 -17.50 23.78 -15.22
C PHE A 303 -17.18 24.41 -16.59
N ASN A 304 -17.92 24.02 -17.63
CA ASN A 304 -17.75 24.55 -18.99
C ASN A 304 -18.22 26.00 -19.13
N GLN A 305 -19.03 26.51 -18.20
CA GLN A 305 -19.46 27.93 -18.19
C GLN A 305 -18.38 28.86 -17.63
N LEU A 306 -17.38 28.32 -16.93
CA LEU A 306 -16.27 29.10 -16.38
C LEU A 306 -15.36 29.62 -17.52
N SER A 307 -14.86 30.84 -17.36
CA SER A 307 -13.86 31.40 -18.28
C SER A 307 -12.50 30.73 -18.12
N GLY A 308 -11.69 30.73 -19.18
CA GLY A 308 -10.32 30.23 -19.16
C GLY A 308 -10.18 28.74 -19.46
N GLY A 309 -8.99 28.15 -19.27
CA GLY A 309 -8.72 26.75 -19.57
C GLY A 309 -9.41 25.79 -18.59
N LYS A 310 -9.64 24.55 -19.03
CA LYS A 310 -10.27 23.49 -18.21
C LYS A 310 -9.41 22.25 -18.19
N VAL A 311 -9.15 21.74 -17.00
CA VAL A 311 -8.41 20.49 -16.77
C VAL A 311 -9.23 19.60 -15.84
N ILE A 312 -9.53 18.38 -16.25
CA ILE A 312 -10.17 17.36 -15.42
C ILE A 312 -9.17 16.21 -15.30
N MET A 313 -8.72 15.95 -14.09
CA MET A 313 -7.63 15.02 -13.82
C MET A 313 -7.93 14.16 -12.61
N GLY A 314 -7.36 12.96 -12.56
CA GLY A 314 -7.57 12.07 -11.43
C GLY A 314 -7.51 10.60 -11.80
N ASP A 315 -7.82 9.74 -10.84
CA ASP A 315 -7.94 8.31 -11.06
C ASP A 315 -9.39 7.94 -11.42
N PHE A 316 -9.57 7.48 -12.65
CA PHE A 316 -10.87 7.09 -13.20
C PHE A 316 -11.17 5.59 -13.02
N ASN A 317 -10.19 4.77 -12.63
CA ASN A 317 -10.33 3.31 -12.60
C ASN A 317 -10.99 2.75 -13.88
N ASP A 318 -10.69 3.36 -15.04
CA ASP A 318 -11.10 2.93 -16.38
C ASP A 318 -9.85 2.93 -17.25
N ASN A 319 -9.37 1.75 -17.63
CA ASN A 319 -8.09 1.63 -18.33
C ASN A 319 -8.25 2.11 -19.78
N ALA A 320 -7.68 3.27 -20.09
CA ALA A 320 -7.77 3.90 -21.41
C ALA A 320 -7.12 3.06 -22.54
N LEU A 321 -6.19 2.16 -22.20
CA LEU A 321 -5.55 1.24 -23.16
C LEU A 321 -6.48 0.08 -23.57
N VAL A 322 -7.47 -0.26 -22.72
CA VAL A 322 -8.40 -1.38 -22.94
C VAL A 322 -9.78 -0.88 -23.36
N SER A 323 -10.28 0.17 -22.72
CA SER A 323 -11.61 0.73 -22.91
C SER A 323 -11.51 2.23 -23.15
N LYS A 324 -11.98 2.68 -24.33
CA LYS A 324 -12.12 4.11 -24.64
C LYS A 324 -13.46 4.68 -24.18
N SER A 325 -14.17 4.02 -23.27
CA SER A 325 -15.53 4.39 -22.89
C SER A 325 -15.56 5.78 -22.25
N THR A 326 -14.73 6.04 -21.24
CA THR A 326 -14.65 7.36 -20.61
C THR A 326 -14.04 8.38 -21.57
N GLU A 327 -12.98 8.02 -22.30
CA GLU A 327 -12.33 8.91 -23.26
C GLU A 327 -13.30 9.42 -24.34
N ASN A 328 -14.12 8.52 -24.92
CA ASN A 328 -15.12 8.88 -25.93
C ASN A 328 -16.22 9.78 -25.34
N PHE A 329 -16.64 9.53 -24.10
CA PHE A 329 -17.60 10.39 -23.41
C PHE A 329 -17.03 11.80 -23.20
N MET A 330 -15.79 11.90 -22.71
CA MET A 330 -15.11 13.19 -22.53
C MET A 330 -14.91 13.92 -23.85
N ARG A 331 -14.57 13.20 -24.93
CA ARG A 331 -14.43 13.76 -26.28
C ARG A 331 -15.73 14.33 -26.82
N GLN A 332 -16.87 13.67 -26.59
CA GLN A 332 -18.19 14.19 -26.95
C GLN A 332 -18.53 15.50 -26.21
N GLN A 333 -17.93 15.72 -25.03
CA GLN A 333 -18.05 16.96 -24.26
C GLN A 333 -16.97 18.01 -24.62
N GLY A 334 -16.16 17.76 -25.65
CA GLY A 334 -15.12 18.68 -26.14
C GLY A 334 -13.77 18.61 -25.39
N TYR A 335 -13.51 17.53 -24.65
CA TYR A 335 -12.25 17.33 -23.93
C TYR A 335 -11.30 16.39 -24.68
N THR A 336 -10.00 16.65 -24.55
CA THR A 336 -8.92 15.84 -25.13
C THR A 336 -8.10 15.20 -24.01
N GLN A 337 -7.87 13.88 -24.10
CA GLN A 337 -6.98 13.17 -23.17
C GLN A 337 -5.52 13.38 -23.58
N ILE A 338 -4.65 13.74 -22.63
CA ILE A 338 -3.24 14.02 -22.90
C ILE A 338 -2.26 13.01 -22.28
N VAL A 339 -2.75 12.05 -21.48
CA VAL A 339 -1.94 10.93 -20.96
C VAL A 339 -2.02 9.75 -21.93
N SER A 340 -0.88 9.33 -22.46
CA SER A 340 -0.77 8.20 -23.39
C SER A 340 0.12 7.06 -22.89
N LEU A 341 0.73 7.23 -21.72
CA LEU A 341 1.67 6.28 -21.12
C LEU A 341 0.99 5.55 -19.94
N PRO A 342 1.47 4.36 -19.55
CA PRO A 342 0.98 3.68 -18.35
C PRO A 342 1.22 4.50 -17.09
N THR A 343 0.26 4.48 -16.17
CA THR A 343 0.28 5.27 -14.92
C THR A 343 0.37 4.40 -13.68
N THR A 344 0.61 3.10 -13.83
CA THR A 344 0.66 2.12 -12.75
C THR A 344 1.75 1.08 -13.04
N GLU A 345 2.24 0.41 -12.00
CA GLU A 345 3.23 -0.69 -12.14
C GLU A 345 2.73 -1.86 -13.00
N ASN A 346 1.40 -2.01 -13.15
CA ASN A 346 0.77 -3.07 -13.95
C ASN A 346 0.51 -2.65 -15.41
N ASP A 347 1.20 -1.63 -15.91
CA ASP A 347 1.08 -1.11 -17.28
C ASP A 347 -0.35 -0.67 -17.66
N THR A 348 -1.15 -0.18 -16.69
CA THR A 348 -2.49 0.37 -16.95
C THR A 348 -2.50 1.90 -16.98
N THR A 349 -3.36 2.50 -17.79
CA THR A 349 -3.58 3.97 -17.83
C THR A 349 -4.95 4.29 -17.25
N ILE A 350 -5.02 4.42 -15.92
CA ILE A 350 -6.25 4.72 -15.17
C ILE A 350 -6.25 6.14 -14.59
N ASP A 351 -5.07 6.77 -14.47
CA ASP A 351 -4.92 8.17 -14.11
C ASP A 351 -4.99 9.02 -15.38
N HIS A 352 -6.07 9.77 -15.53
CA HIS A 352 -6.38 10.49 -16.77
C HIS A 352 -6.21 12.00 -16.57
N VAL A 353 -5.84 12.71 -17.64
CA VAL A 353 -5.84 14.17 -17.69
C VAL A 353 -6.53 14.64 -18.97
N TYR A 354 -7.73 15.19 -18.81
CA TYR A 354 -8.56 15.70 -19.89
C TYR A 354 -8.48 17.23 -19.92
N ILE A 355 -8.20 17.81 -21.07
CA ILE A 355 -8.12 19.26 -21.24
C ILE A 355 -9.16 19.78 -22.23
N ARG A 356 -9.60 21.02 -22.02
CA ARG A 356 -10.49 21.77 -22.91
C ARG A 356 -10.12 23.25 -22.88
N ASP A 357 -10.25 23.90 -24.03
CA ASP A 357 -9.87 25.32 -24.23
C ASP A 357 -8.38 25.59 -23.91
N ILE A 358 -7.53 24.55 -24.02
CA ILE A 358 -6.07 24.60 -23.87
C ILE A 358 -5.47 23.81 -25.03
N ASN A 359 -4.40 24.32 -25.64
CA ASN A 359 -3.71 23.61 -26.70
C ASN A 359 -2.85 22.48 -26.07
N PRO A 360 -3.00 21.20 -26.49
CA PRO A 360 -2.23 20.09 -25.94
C PRO A 360 -0.71 20.29 -25.99
N THR A 361 -0.18 21.06 -26.96
CA THR A 361 1.26 21.33 -27.06
C THR A 361 1.79 22.24 -25.96
N ASP A 362 0.90 22.95 -25.26
CA ASP A 362 1.25 23.87 -24.19
C ASP A 362 1.50 23.15 -22.86
N ILE A 363 1.23 21.84 -22.80
CA ILE A 363 1.38 21.01 -21.61
C ILE A 363 2.30 19.85 -21.94
N ARG A 364 3.43 19.78 -21.24
CA ARG A 364 4.29 18.60 -21.25
C ARG A 364 3.90 17.67 -20.11
N VAL A 365 3.50 16.44 -20.47
CA VAL A 365 3.22 15.37 -19.50
C VAL A 365 4.47 14.54 -19.28
N ARG A 366 4.84 14.30 -18.02
CA ARG A 366 5.90 13.39 -17.59
C ARG A 366 5.38 12.42 -16.53
N ILE A 367 5.97 11.24 -16.49
CA ILE A 367 5.67 10.22 -15.48
C ILE A 367 6.85 10.14 -14.52
N LEU A 368 6.54 10.10 -13.24
CA LEU A 368 7.49 10.02 -12.15
C LEU A 368 7.18 8.82 -11.26
N SER A 369 8.11 7.87 -11.21
CA SER A 369 7.97 6.70 -10.35
C SER A 369 8.15 7.04 -8.88
N THR A 370 7.24 6.51 -8.08
CA THR A 370 7.23 6.55 -6.62
C THR A 370 7.35 5.13 -6.09
N TYR A 371 7.94 4.95 -4.91
CA TYR A 371 8.18 3.61 -4.33
C TYR A 371 7.09 3.17 -3.34
N TYR A 372 6.14 4.06 -3.07
CA TYR A 372 5.20 3.95 -1.96
C TYR A 372 3.74 3.92 -2.43
N SER A 373 3.51 3.92 -3.74
CA SER A 373 2.18 3.76 -4.35
C SER A 373 2.33 2.91 -5.61
N ASP A 374 1.33 2.07 -5.90
CA ASP A 374 1.25 1.30 -7.14
C ASP A 374 1.03 2.20 -8.38
N HIS A 375 0.71 3.48 -8.14
CA HIS A 375 0.50 4.49 -9.16
C HIS A 375 1.73 5.36 -9.33
N GLU A 376 2.06 5.64 -10.58
CA GLU A 376 3.04 6.64 -10.96
C GLU A 376 2.50 8.05 -10.73
N CYS A 377 3.36 9.01 -10.39
CA CYS A 377 2.98 10.42 -10.31
C CYS A 377 3.03 11.08 -11.70
N LEU A 378 1.92 11.67 -12.12
CA LEU A 378 1.83 12.44 -13.37
C LEU A 378 2.26 13.89 -13.11
N CYS A 379 3.27 14.37 -13.82
CA CYS A 379 3.73 15.75 -13.78
C CYS A 379 3.28 16.48 -15.06
N LEU A 380 2.60 17.61 -14.89
CA LEU A 380 2.13 18.50 -15.94
C LEU A 380 2.94 19.80 -15.88
N ASP A 381 3.82 20.02 -16.86
CA ASP A 381 4.55 21.29 -16.99
C ASP A 381 3.84 22.15 -18.04
N PHE A 382 3.30 23.30 -17.63
CA PHE A 382 2.67 24.28 -18.52
C PHE A 382 3.74 25.20 -19.10
N LEU A 383 3.83 25.29 -20.43
CA LEU A 383 4.96 25.88 -21.17
C LEU A 383 4.71 27.30 -21.68
N LEU A 384 3.55 27.89 -21.39
CA LEU A 384 3.11 29.20 -21.88
C LEU A 384 3.82 30.37 -21.24
#